data_AF-A0A817H8R3-F1
#
_entry.id   AF-A0A817H8R3-F1
#
_cell.length_a   1.000
_cell.length_b   1.000
_cell.length_c   1.000
_cell.angle_alpha   90.00
_cell.angle_beta   90.00
_cell.angle_gamma   90.00
#
_symmetry.space_group_name_H-M   'P 1'
#
loop_
_entity.id
_entity.type
_entity.pdbx_description
1 polymer ?
#
loop_
_entity_poly.entity_id
_entity_poly.type
_entity_poly.pdbx_seq_one_letter_code
_entity_poly.pdbx_strand_id
1 'polypeptide(L)'
;MRKLSLLIDLLWGNSVYLKEANAISVELHKRVQFQFVLLTDTLYSPLPTDLCLSPSSSQRTIVAVEVQDLKNGARHYWTLEKFR
;
A
#
# COMPACT_ATOMS: atom_id res chain seq x y z
N MET A 1 -15.24 -11.27 -15.13
CA MET A 1 -15.56 -9.87 -14.73
C MET A 1 -15.60 -9.60 -13.22
N ARG A 2 -15.61 -10.60 -12.31
CA ARG A 2 -15.73 -10.38 -10.85
C ARG A 2 -14.46 -9.91 -10.11
N LYS A 3 -13.28 -9.93 -10.74
CA LYS A 3 -12.00 -9.64 -10.06
C LYS A 3 -11.67 -8.14 -9.98
N LEU A 4 -12.14 -7.34 -10.94
CA LEU A 4 -11.94 -5.89 -10.93
C LEU A 4 -12.81 -5.19 -9.87
N SER A 5 -14.06 -5.63 -9.70
CA SER A 5 -14.98 -5.02 -8.73
C SER A 5 -14.48 -5.17 -7.29
N LEU A 6 -13.92 -6.33 -6.94
CA LEU A 6 -13.37 -6.59 -5.61
C LEU A 6 -12.14 -5.72 -5.31
N LEU A 7 -11.27 -5.50 -6.30
CA LEU A 7 -10.08 -4.65 -6.14
C LEU A 7 -10.47 -3.18 -5.92
N ILE A 8 -11.45 -2.71 -6.69
CA ILE A 8 -11.98 -1.35 -6.54
C ILE A 8 -12.65 -1.21 -5.17
N ASP A 9 -13.49 -2.15 -4.76
CA ASP A 9 -14.14 -2.13 -3.45
C ASP A 9 -13.13 -2.10 -2.30
N LEU A 10 -12.08 -2.93 -2.38
CA LEU A 10 -10.97 -2.93 -1.43
C LEU A 10 -10.25 -1.56 -1.39
N LEU A 11 -9.98 -0.94 -2.54
CA LEU A 11 -9.35 0.38 -2.60
C LEU A 11 -10.26 1.47 -2.04
N TRP A 12 -11.56 1.43 -2.34
CA TRP A 12 -12.53 2.40 -1.83
C TRP A 12 -12.70 2.28 -0.32
N GLY A 13 -12.81 1.06 0.21
CA GLY A 13 -12.90 0.80 1.65
C GLY A 13 -11.65 1.26 2.41
N ASN A 14 -10.47 1.10 1.83
CA ASN A 14 -9.22 1.54 2.46
C ASN A 14 -8.89 3.03 2.17
N SER A 15 -9.56 3.68 1.21
CA SER A 15 -9.26 5.06 0.80
C SER A 15 -9.48 6.10 1.90
N VAL A 16 -10.37 5.79 2.85
CA VAL A 16 -10.66 6.66 4.00
C VAL A 16 -9.42 6.81 4.87
N TYR A 17 -8.80 5.69 5.28
CA TYR A 17 -7.57 5.68 6.07
C TYR A 17 -6.42 6.40 5.37
N LEU A 18 -6.30 6.24 4.05
CA LEU A 18 -5.27 6.91 3.26
C LEU A 18 -5.46 8.44 3.25
N LYS A 19 -6.70 8.91 3.19
CA LYS A 19 -7.01 10.34 3.30
C LYS A 19 -6.77 10.88 4.70
N GLU A 20 -7.15 10.14 5.73
CA GLU A 20 -6.90 10.53 7.12
C GLU A 20 -5.40 10.61 7.43
N ALA A 21 -4.61 9.60 7.03
CA ALA A 21 -3.17 9.61 7.20
C ALA A 21 -2.49 10.78 6.46
N ASN A 22 -2.95 11.10 5.24
CA ASN A 22 -2.48 12.27 4.50
C ASN A 22 -2.86 13.58 5.20
N ALA A 23 -4.08 13.70 5.75
CA ALA A 23 -4.51 14.87 6.51
C ALA A 23 -3.66 15.05 7.78
N ILE A 24 -3.46 13.98 8.56
CA ILE A 24 -2.62 13.97 9.77
C ILE A 24 -1.16 14.31 9.42
N SER A 25 -0.64 13.81 8.30
CA SER A 25 0.71 14.14 7.85
C SER A 25 0.92 15.63 7.58
N VAL A 26 -0.09 16.27 6.98
CA VAL A 26 -0.11 17.72 6.74
C VAL A 26 -0.20 18.47 8.07
N GLU A 27 -1.08 18.04 8.98
CA GLU A 27 -1.28 18.62 10.31
C GLU A 27 -0.02 18.53 11.19
N LEU A 28 0.67 17.39 11.18
CA LEU A 28 1.92 17.17 11.93
C LEU A 28 3.16 17.79 11.26
N HIS A 29 3.00 18.49 10.13
CA HIS A 29 4.09 19.03 9.31
C HIS A 29 5.20 18.01 8.97
N LYS A 30 4.89 16.71 8.98
CA LYS A 30 5.89 15.66 8.67
C LYS A 30 6.18 15.56 7.18
N ARG A 31 5.31 16.12 6.32
CA ARG A 31 5.43 16.06 4.84
C ARG A 31 5.62 14.63 4.34
N VAL A 32 4.82 13.72 4.89
CA VAL A 32 4.74 12.34 4.43
C VAL A 32 3.57 12.21 3.46
N GLN A 33 3.76 11.51 2.35
CA GLN A 33 2.69 11.21 1.40
C GLN A 33 2.36 9.73 1.46
N PHE A 34 1.06 9.42 1.55
CA PHE A 34 0.53 8.06 1.49
C PHE A 34 -0.15 7.85 0.14
N GLN A 35 0.23 6.80 -0.58
CA GLN A 35 -0.35 6.44 -1.88
C GLN A 35 -0.58 4.93 -1.98
N PHE A 36 -1.67 4.52 -2.63
CA PHE A 36 -1.85 3.12 -2.99
C PHE A 36 -0.92 2.74 -4.13
N VAL A 37 -0.16 1.66 -3.92
CA VAL A 37 0.71 1.07 -4.92
C VAL A 37 0.34 -0.38 -5.13
N LEU A 38 0.41 -0.82 -6.38
CA LEU A 38 0.17 -2.20 -6.75
C LEU A 38 1.52 -2.90 -6.90
N LEU A 39 1.89 -3.73 -5.94
CA LEU A 39 3.16 -4.45 -5.93
C LEU A 39 2.96 -5.81 -6.59
N THR A 40 3.82 -6.15 -7.55
CA THR A 40 3.73 -7.40 -8.29
C THR A 40 5.00 -8.23 -8.07
N ASP A 41 4.80 -9.46 -7.61
CA ASP A 41 5.89 -10.41 -7.36
C ASP A 41 6.35 -10.97 -8.71
N THR A 42 7.57 -10.63 -9.08
CA THR A 42 8.20 -11.06 -10.33
C THR A 42 9.61 -11.55 -10.04
N LEU A 43 10.13 -12.43 -10.90
CA LEU A 43 11.49 -12.99 -10.76
C LEU A 43 12.60 -11.94 -10.69
N TYR A 44 12.34 -10.73 -11.20
CA TYR A 44 13.29 -9.62 -11.22
C TYR A 44 13.00 -8.54 -10.16
N SER A 45 11.90 -8.67 -9.42
CA SER A 45 11.51 -7.80 -8.32
C SER A 45 10.75 -8.62 -7.28
N PRO A 46 11.45 -9.53 -6.56
CA PRO A 46 10.83 -10.39 -5.57
C PRO A 46 10.21 -9.51 -4.48
N LEU A 47 8.94 -9.72 -4.19
CA LEU A 47 8.32 -8.99 -3.09
C LEU A 47 8.99 -9.39 -1.77
N PRO A 48 9.27 -8.42 -0.88
CA PRO A 48 9.78 -8.75 0.44
C PRO A 48 8.76 -9.64 1.17
N THR A 49 9.24 -10.68 1.86
CA THR A 49 8.42 -11.71 2.50
C THR A 49 7.39 -11.13 3.49
N ASP A 50 7.69 -9.98 4.10
CA ASP A 50 6.79 -9.25 5.03
C ASP A 50 5.53 -8.70 4.33
N LEU A 51 5.59 -8.49 3.02
CA LEU A 51 4.45 -8.05 2.20
C LEU A 51 3.73 -9.22 1.51
N CYS A 52 4.26 -10.44 1.61
CA CYS A 52 3.68 -11.61 0.97
C CYS A 52 2.56 -12.18 1.86
N LEU A 53 1.30 -11.99 1.43
CA LEU A 53 0.11 -12.41 2.19
C LEU A 53 -0.06 -13.94 2.28
N SER A 54 0.75 -14.74 1.57
CA SER A 54 0.78 -16.20 1.71
C SER A 54 1.96 -16.83 0.94
N PRO A 55 2.67 -17.84 1.50
CA PRO A 55 3.76 -18.53 0.82
C PRO A 55 3.30 -19.45 -0.33
N SER A 56 2.00 -19.73 -0.42
CA SER A 56 1.42 -20.72 -1.33
C SER A 56 0.49 -20.13 -2.40
N SER A 57 0.07 -18.86 -2.27
CA SER A 57 -0.74 -18.23 -3.30
C SER A 57 0.15 -17.42 -4.24
N SER A 58 0.15 -17.81 -5.51
CA SER A 58 0.68 -17.03 -6.62
C SER A 58 -0.21 -15.81 -6.88
N GLN A 59 -0.60 -15.06 -5.84
CA GLN A 59 -1.14 -13.72 -6.00
C GLN A 59 0.01 -12.84 -6.48
N ARG A 60 0.23 -12.89 -7.79
CA ARG A 60 1.27 -12.13 -8.50
C ARG A 60 1.20 -10.64 -8.23
N THR A 61 0.08 -10.12 -7.73
CA THR A 61 -0.15 -8.69 -7.57
C THR A 61 -0.98 -8.42 -6.32
N ILE A 62 -0.46 -7.59 -5.41
CA ILE A 62 -1.10 -7.16 -4.16
C ILE A 62 -1.24 -5.64 -4.12
N VAL A 63 -2.19 -5.15 -3.32
CA VAL A 63 -2.32 -3.73 -3.00
C VAL A 63 -1.55 -3.45 -1.73
N ALA A 64 -0.67 -2.46 -1.77
CA ALA A 64 0.08 -1.94 -0.64
C ALA A 64 -0.06 -0.42 -0.56
N VAL A 65 0.38 0.15 0.57
CA VAL A 65 0.48 1.59 0.77
C VAL A 65 1.96 1.96 0.74
N GLU A 66 2.32 2.81 -0.21
CA GLU A 66 3.61 3.49 -0.20
C GLU A 66 3.53 4.73 0.69
N VAL A 67 4.49 4.83 1.60
CA VAL A 67 4.70 5.95 2.50
C VAL A 67 5.98 6.63 2.08
N GLN A 68 5.88 7.81 1.49
CA GLN A 68 7.01 8.60 1.03
C GLN A 68 7.25 9.76 1.99
N ASP A 69 8.38 9.74 2.68
CA ASP A 69 8.81 10.85 3.52
C ASP A 69 9.54 11.89 2.66
N LEU A 70 8.92 13.05 2.43
CA LEU A 70 9.50 14.11 1.59
C LEU A 70 10.63 14.86 2.30
N LYS A 71 10.78 14.72 3.63
CA LYS A 71 11.84 15.34 4.41
C LYS A 71 13.10 14.48 4.45
N ASN A 72 12.95 13.17 4.66
CA ASN A 72 14.04 12.22 4.75
C ASN A 72 14.35 11.50 3.43
N GLY A 73 13.49 11.61 2.42
CA GLY A 73 13.66 10.90 1.15
C GLY A 73 13.50 9.39 1.25
N ALA A 74 12.95 8.88 2.36
CA ALA A 74 12.73 7.46 2.58
C ALA A 74 11.37 7.02 2.02
N ARG A 75 11.33 5.80 1.45
CA ARG A 75 10.11 5.15 0.99
C ARG A 75 9.89 3.85 1.75
N HIS A 76 8.69 3.70 2.29
CA HIS A 76 8.28 2.51 3.03
C HIS A 76 7.05 1.91 2.36
N TYR A 77 6.96 0.59 2.34
CA TYR A 77 5.80 -0.12 1.81
C TYR A 77 5.14 -0.88 2.95
N TRP A 78 3.84 -0.66 3.14
CA TRP A 78 3.04 -1.35 4.15
C TRP A 78 1.90 -2.11 3.48
N THR A 79 1.57 -3.28 4.01
CA THR A 79 0.34 -3.98 3.62
C THR A 79 -0.88 -3.21 4.11
N LEU A 80 -2.02 -3.37 3.43
CA LEU A 80 -3.29 -2.77 3.89
C LEU A 80 -3.66 -3.22 5.32
N GLU A 81 -3.32 -4.46 5.68
CA GLU A 81 -3.55 -5.00 7.02
C GLU A 81 -2.69 -4.34 8.11
N LYS A 82 -1.51 -3.82 7.75
CA LYS A 82 -0.63 -3.09 8.67
C LYS A 82 -1.00 -1.61 8.78
N PHE A 83 -1.71 -1.08 7.79
CA PHE A 83 -2.09 0.33 7.69
C PHE A 83 -3.47 0.66 8.27
N ARG A 84 -4.37 -0.34 8.38
CA ARG A 84 -5.68 -0.22 9.02
C ARG A 84 -5.64 0.09 10.52
#